data_AF-A0A9E5HWT1-F1
#
_entry.id   AF-A0A9E5HWT1-F1
#
_cell.length_a   1.000
_cell.length_b   1.000
_cell.length_c   1.000
_cell.angle_alpha   90.00
_cell.angle_beta   90.00
_cell.angle_gamma   90.00
#
_symmetry.space_group_name_H-M   'P 1'
#
loop_
_entity.id
_entity.type
_entity.pdbx_description
1 polymer ?
#
loop_
_entity_poly.entity_id
_entity_poly.type
_entity_poly.pdbx_seq_one_letter_code
_entity_poly.pdbx_strand_id
1 'polypeptide(L)'
;MQFLEDGELSIAIDIDQGARITSILFRDMEITLPSRGSLVNWGWYSMAPWAGRIRDGVIRDVDDAIYQLPVVLDPPHALHGFGVMYGWEDIGKGVARLDLPYPYEGASVVQQIEVLDNALRWSLGYSSGQVTLPAWLGIHPWFARELGRGSSAEIDFHALEMLTRGSDGLPTGEIVAPHQGPFDDAFTKVQGTPRVVWEDTLSVTIESDAPWWVVYNEDSEGVCIEPQTAPPDAANLGISGDHYLEA
;
A
#
# COMPACT_ATOMS: atom_id res chain seq x y z
N MET A 1 0.09 7.79 18.81
CA MET A 1 0.95 8.57 17.90
C MET A 1 2.41 8.27 18.18
N GLN A 2 3.20 8.02 17.13
CA GLN A 2 4.66 8.12 17.18
C GLN A 2 5.12 9.27 16.30
N PHE A 3 6.26 9.88 16.64
CA PHE A 3 6.90 10.93 15.84
C PHE A 3 8.36 10.55 15.63
N LEU A 4 8.83 10.65 14.40
CA LEU A 4 10.20 10.38 14.02
C LEU A 4 10.73 11.58 13.22
N GLU A 5 11.98 11.96 13.47
CA GLU A 5 12.62 13.11 12.81
C GLU A 5 14.10 12.83 12.57
N ASP A 6 14.60 13.27 11.43
CA ASP A 6 16.02 13.39 11.14
C ASP A 6 16.25 14.54 10.15
N GLY A 7 17.17 15.44 10.47
CA GLY A 7 17.45 16.63 9.66
C GLY A 7 16.20 17.47 9.32
N GLU A 8 15.87 17.52 8.03
CA GLU A 8 14.73 18.29 7.49
C GLU A 8 13.47 17.44 7.27
N LEU A 9 13.53 16.15 7.59
CA LEU A 9 12.46 15.18 7.39
C LEU A 9 11.84 14.80 8.75
N SER A 10 10.53 14.96 8.86
CA SER A 10 9.77 14.52 10.04
C SER A 10 8.48 13.84 9.63
N ILE A 11 8.09 12.83 10.40
CA ILE A 11 6.87 12.06 10.15
C ILE A 11 6.06 11.86 11.42
N ALA A 12 4.75 11.78 11.25
CA ALA A 12 3.81 11.42 12.31
C ALA A 12 3.09 10.12 11.95
N ILE A 13 3.08 9.16 12.87
CA ILE A 13 2.45 7.84 12.71
C ILE A 13 1.27 7.72 13.67
N ASP A 14 0.08 7.47 13.14
CA ASP A 14 -1.12 7.21 13.92
C ASP A 14 -1.36 5.72 14.11
N ILE A 15 -0.92 5.23 15.27
CA ILE A 15 -1.03 3.83 15.69
C ILE A 15 -2.48 3.36 15.76
N ASP A 16 -3.42 4.23 16.14
CA ASP A 16 -4.83 3.86 16.29
C ASP A 16 -5.56 3.80 14.94
N GLN A 17 -4.99 4.40 13.90
CA GLN A 17 -5.55 4.42 12.54
C GLN A 17 -4.70 3.61 11.55
N GLY A 18 -4.43 2.35 11.88
CA GLY A 18 -3.71 1.43 10.99
C GLY A 18 -2.19 1.62 10.96
N ALA A 19 -1.62 2.20 12.02
CA ALA A 19 -0.21 2.59 12.08
C ALA A 19 0.24 3.39 10.84
N ARG A 20 -0.67 4.18 10.27
CA ARG A 20 -0.41 4.94 9.04
C ARG A 20 0.46 6.15 9.32
N ILE A 21 1.27 6.55 8.35
CA ILE A 21 1.93 7.85 8.35
C ILE A 21 0.87 8.90 7.98
N THR A 22 0.56 9.79 8.91
CA THR A 22 -0.46 10.83 8.74
C THR A 22 0.11 12.17 8.25
N SER A 23 1.43 12.32 8.32
CA SER A 23 2.15 13.52 7.90
C SER A 23 3.59 13.14 7.58
N ILE A 24 4.09 13.67 6.46
CA ILE A 24 5.51 13.65 6.09
C ILE A 24 5.85 15.08 5.70
N LEU A 25 6.65 15.74 6.54
CA LEU A 25 7.13 17.08 6.32
C LEU A 25 8.59 17.03 5.87
N PHE A 26 8.86 17.60 4.71
CA PHE A 26 10.22 17.86 4.23
C PHE A 26 10.35 19.34 3.84
N ARG A 27 11.20 20.10 4.54
CA ARG A 27 11.38 21.56 4.31
C ARG A 27 10.05 22.33 4.26
N ASP A 28 9.19 22.08 5.24
CA ASP A 28 7.84 22.65 5.39
C ASP A 28 6.82 22.24 4.30
N MET A 29 7.13 21.27 3.44
CA MET A 29 6.18 20.70 2.49
C MET A 29 5.53 19.46 3.09
N GLU A 30 4.20 19.46 3.17
CA GLU A 30 3.43 18.28 3.50
C GLU A 30 3.26 17.41 2.26
N ILE A 31 3.91 16.24 2.27
CA ILE A 31 3.91 15.31 1.13
C ILE A 31 2.68 14.39 1.18
N THR A 32 2.15 14.09 2.37
CA THR A 32 1.04 13.15 2.51
C THR A 32 -0.30 13.81 2.19
N LEU A 33 -1.20 13.04 1.59
CA LEU A 33 -2.58 13.49 1.44
C LEU A 33 -3.28 13.50 2.83
N PRO A 34 -3.86 14.63 3.27
CA PRO A 34 -4.46 14.77 4.59
C PRO A 34 -5.77 13.99 4.73
N SER A 35 -6.21 13.76 5.97
CA SER A 35 -7.42 12.99 6.26
C SER A 35 -8.68 13.59 5.61
N ARG A 36 -9.46 12.73 4.95
CA ARG A 36 -10.74 13.06 4.30
C ARG A 36 -11.95 12.37 4.93
N GLY A 37 -11.77 11.80 6.14
CA GLY A 37 -12.85 11.13 6.87
C GLY A 37 -13.21 9.72 6.38
N SER A 38 -12.40 9.11 5.50
CA SER A 38 -12.48 7.68 5.16
C SER A 38 -11.21 6.94 5.60
N LEU A 39 -11.16 5.61 5.49
CA LEU A 39 -10.00 4.81 5.90
C LEU A 39 -8.93 4.66 4.80
N VAL A 40 -9.27 4.76 3.52
CA VAL A 40 -8.38 4.32 2.42
C VAL A 40 -7.93 5.45 1.49
N ASN A 41 -8.35 6.69 1.73
CA ASN A 41 -8.14 7.78 0.77
C ASN A 41 -7.24 8.90 1.32
N TRP A 42 -6.31 8.58 2.22
CA TRP A 42 -5.38 9.53 2.85
C TRP A 42 -4.28 8.84 3.65
N GLY A 43 -3.21 9.57 3.93
CA GLY A 43 -2.05 9.08 4.67
C GLY A 43 -1.38 7.90 3.98
N TRP A 44 -0.26 7.45 4.51
CA TRP A 44 0.43 6.29 3.98
C TRP A 44 0.19 5.11 4.90
N TYR A 45 -0.46 4.06 4.42
CA TYR A 45 -0.81 2.90 5.24
C TYR A 45 -0.35 1.58 4.64
N SER A 46 -0.30 0.56 5.49
CA SER A 46 0.01 -0.80 5.11
C SER A 46 -1.24 -1.56 4.68
N MET A 47 -1.10 -2.35 3.62
CA MET A 47 -2.11 -3.30 3.16
C MET A 47 -1.68 -4.72 3.54
N ALA A 48 -2.33 -5.29 4.56
CA ALA A 48 -1.99 -6.61 5.06
C ALA A 48 -3.19 -7.25 5.78
N PRO A 49 -3.43 -8.58 5.68
CA PRO A 49 -2.60 -9.56 4.98
C PRO A 49 -2.91 -9.68 3.47
N TRP A 50 -3.67 -8.75 2.89
CA TRP A 50 -3.85 -8.67 1.43
C TRP A 50 -3.76 -7.22 0.94
N ALA A 51 -3.07 -7.04 -0.18
CA ALA A 51 -3.03 -5.78 -0.93
C ALA A 51 -4.09 -5.75 -2.03
N GLY A 52 -4.63 -4.56 -2.30
CA GLY A 52 -5.73 -4.38 -3.25
C GLY A 52 -7.02 -5.11 -2.91
N ARG A 53 -7.80 -5.42 -3.94
CA ARG A 53 -9.11 -6.09 -3.83
C ARG A 53 -8.99 -7.62 -3.74
N ILE A 54 -9.98 -8.26 -3.14
CA ILE A 54 -10.28 -9.70 -3.28
C ILE A 54 -11.73 -9.85 -3.73
N ARG A 55 -11.94 -10.60 -4.80
CA ARG A 55 -13.25 -10.83 -5.40
C ARG A 55 -14.24 -11.36 -4.37
N ASP A 56 -15.36 -10.66 -4.27
CA ASP A 56 -16.48 -10.91 -3.34
C ASP A 56 -16.06 -11.07 -1.85
N GLY A 57 -14.83 -10.69 -1.50
CA GLY A 57 -14.22 -11.01 -0.21
C GLY A 57 -14.09 -12.51 0.06
N VAL A 58 -14.06 -13.35 -0.97
CA VAL A 58 -13.97 -14.80 -0.83
C VAL A 58 -12.53 -15.25 -0.98
N ILE A 59 -12.03 -15.96 0.03
CA ILE A 59 -10.68 -16.53 0.06
C ILE A 59 -10.74 -18.00 0.46
N ARG A 60 -9.77 -18.79 0.01
CA ARG A 60 -9.66 -20.22 0.28
C ARG A 60 -8.33 -20.54 0.96
N ASP A 61 -8.35 -21.50 1.87
CA ASP A 61 -7.13 -22.04 2.45
C ASP A 61 -6.54 -23.17 1.59
N VAL A 62 -5.46 -23.78 2.07
CA VAL A 62 -4.77 -24.89 1.39
C VAL A 62 -5.62 -26.16 1.24
N ASP A 63 -6.68 -26.32 2.03
CA ASP A 63 -7.62 -27.44 2.01
C ASP A 63 -8.91 -27.12 1.23
N ASP A 64 -8.93 -25.98 0.51
CA ASP A 64 -10.06 -25.45 -0.25
C ASP A 64 -11.29 -25.06 0.60
N ALA A 65 -11.11 -24.87 1.91
CA ALA A 65 -12.14 -24.33 2.78
C ALA A 65 -12.34 -22.84 2.49
N ILE A 66 -13.60 -22.42 2.42
CA ILE A 66 -13.99 -21.06 2.02
C ILE A 66 -14.18 -20.18 3.25
N TYR A 67 -13.59 -18.98 3.20
CA TYR A 67 -13.72 -17.95 4.21
C TYR A 67 -14.21 -16.64 3.59
N GLN A 68 -15.03 -15.91 4.36
CA GLN A 68 -15.52 -14.59 4.00
C GLN A 68 -14.72 -13.52 4.73
N LEU A 69 -14.11 -12.62 3.98
CA LEU A 69 -13.43 -11.44 4.45
C LEU A 69 -14.40 -10.24 4.55
N PRO A 70 -14.08 -9.22 5.36
CA PRO A 70 -14.88 -8.01 5.42
C PRO A 70 -14.85 -7.24 4.10
N VAL A 71 -16.03 -6.84 3.63
CA VAL A 71 -16.22 -6.06 2.40
C VAL A 71 -16.64 -4.63 2.68
N VAL A 72 -16.35 -4.13 3.89
CA VAL A 72 -16.86 -2.84 4.40
C VAL A 72 -16.23 -1.61 3.73
N LEU A 73 -15.06 -1.77 3.12
CA LEU A 73 -14.33 -0.67 2.48
C LEU A 73 -14.73 -0.46 1.02
N ASP A 74 -15.05 -1.54 0.29
CA ASP A 74 -15.41 -1.47 -1.13
C ASP A 74 -16.36 -2.62 -1.56
N PRO A 75 -17.62 -2.65 -1.08
CA PRO A 75 -18.55 -3.73 -1.41
C PRO A 75 -18.77 -3.86 -2.93
N PRO A 76 -18.80 -5.09 -3.48
CA PRO A 76 -18.87 -6.37 -2.78
C PRO A 76 -17.50 -6.99 -2.48
N HIS A 77 -16.40 -6.31 -2.75
CA HIS A 77 -15.04 -6.85 -2.64
C HIS A 77 -14.43 -6.54 -1.27
N ALA A 78 -13.51 -7.41 -0.81
CA ALA A 78 -12.64 -7.04 0.31
C ALA A 78 -11.51 -6.16 -0.23
N LEU A 79 -10.99 -5.22 0.56
CA LEU A 79 -10.00 -4.24 0.13
C LEU A 79 -8.95 -4.01 1.22
N HIS A 80 -7.66 -4.00 0.85
CA HIS A 80 -6.51 -3.52 1.63
C HIS A 80 -6.24 -4.13 3.01
N GLY A 81 -6.84 -5.28 3.34
CA GLY A 81 -6.48 -5.99 4.55
C GLY A 81 -6.95 -5.36 5.85
N PHE A 82 -6.63 -6.02 6.95
CA PHE A 82 -6.90 -5.56 8.30
C PHE A 82 -5.94 -4.44 8.74
N GLY A 83 -4.76 -4.34 8.14
CA GLY A 83 -3.73 -3.36 8.48
C GLY A 83 -4.26 -1.92 8.50
N VAL A 84 -5.09 -1.54 7.52
CA VAL A 84 -5.70 -0.21 7.44
C VAL A 84 -6.95 -0.03 8.34
N MET A 85 -7.58 -1.13 8.77
CA MET A 85 -8.87 -1.13 9.47
C MET A 85 -8.75 -1.05 10.99
N TYR A 86 -7.63 -1.51 11.57
CA TYR A 86 -7.47 -1.67 13.01
C TYR A 86 -6.31 -0.82 13.55
N GLY A 87 -6.39 -0.47 14.85
CA GLY A 87 -5.26 0.05 15.58
C GLY A 87 -4.21 -1.03 15.83
N TRP A 88 -2.94 -0.63 15.86
CA TRP A 88 -1.81 -1.53 16.08
C TRP A 88 -1.29 -1.41 17.52
N GLU A 89 -0.54 -2.40 17.98
CA GLU A 89 0.26 -2.31 19.19
C GLU A 89 1.52 -1.45 18.92
N ASP A 90 1.73 -0.43 19.75
CA ASP A 90 2.94 0.39 19.71
C ASP A 90 4.12 -0.35 20.37
N ILE A 91 5.11 -0.73 19.57
CA ILE A 91 6.36 -1.36 20.05
C ILE A 91 7.48 -0.31 20.25
N GLY A 92 7.26 0.92 19.78
CA GLY A 92 8.17 2.05 19.86
C GLY A 92 9.21 2.11 18.73
N LYS A 93 9.84 3.28 18.59
CA LYS A 93 10.92 3.54 17.61
C LYS A 93 10.55 3.21 16.16
N GLY A 94 9.35 3.60 15.73
CA GLY A 94 8.85 3.33 14.39
C GLY A 94 8.30 1.92 14.19
N VAL A 95 8.32 1.07 15.22
CA VAL A 95 7.82 -0.31 15.15
C VAL A 95 6.40 -0.39 15.70
N ALA A 96 5.55 -1.10 14.98
CA ALA A 96 4.19 -1.43 15.40
C ALA A 96 3.86 -2.88 15.01
N ARG A 97 2.96 -3.52 15.77
CA ARG A 97 2.50 -4.89 15.52
C ARG A 97 0.99 -4.97 15.46
N LEU A 98 0.46 -5.75 14.52
CA LEU A 98 -0.95 -6.13 14.48
C LEU A 98 -1.08 -7.65 14.56
N ASP A 99 -1.73 -8.14 15.60
CA ASP A 99 -2.27 -9.50 15.61
C ASP A 99 -3.56 -9.51 14.79
N LEU A 100 -3.66 -10.44 13.84
CA LEU A 100 -4.73 -10.43 12.86
C LEU A 100 -6.02 -11.07 13.42
N PRO A 101 -7.19 -10.49 13.13
CA PRO A 101 -8.48 -11.05 13.54
C PRO A 101 -8.89 -12.23 12.65
N TYR A 102 -10.05 -12.82 12.93
CA TYR A 102 -10.70 -13.79 12.04
C TYR A 102 -10.71 -13.33 10.58
N PRO A 103 -10.41 -14.21 9.61
CA PRO A 103 -10.07 -15.64 9.73
C PRO A 103 -8.57 -15.94 9.88
N TYR A 104 -7.77 -14.94 10.26
CA TYR A 104 -6.31 -15.04 10.38
C TYR A 104 -5.85 -15.11 11.85
N GLU A 105 -6.67 -15.62 12.78
CA GLU A 105 -6.26 -15.67 14.19
C GLU A 105 -4.98 -16.48 14.39
N GLY A 106 -4.01 -15.87 15.08
CA GLY A 106 -2.69 -16.45 15.32
C GLY A 106 -1.64 -16.04 14.30
N ALA A 107 -2.02 -15.39 13.19
CA ALA A 107 -1.11 -14.67 12.32
C ALA A 107 -0.92 -13.22 12.80
N SER A 108 0.18 -12.59 12.37
CA SER A 108 0.49 -11.21 12.72
C SER A 108 1.29 -10.50 11.65
N VAL A 109 1.24 -9.17 11.67
CA VAL A 109 2.03 -8.27 10.83
C VAL A 109 2.86 -7.37 11.73
N VAL A 110 4.13 -7.17 11.38
CA VAL A 110 5.00 -6.17 12.00
C VAL A 110 5.35 -5.14 10.94
N GLN A 111 5.23 -3.88 11.30
CA GLN A 111 5.65 -2.73 10.51
C GLN A 111 6.84 -2.07 11.21
N GLN A 112 7.83 -1.67 10.44
CA GLN A 112 8.90 -0.80 10.90
C GLN A 112 9.10 0.35 9.92
N ILE A 113 9.10 1.57 10.45
CA ILE A 113 9.40 2.79 9.72
C ILE A 113 10.63 3.44 10.35
N GLU A 114 11.63 3.72 9.53
CA GLU A 114 12.85 4.41 9.92
C GLU A 114 12.96 5.71 9.14
N VAL A 115 13.25 6.81 9.83
CA VAL A 115 13.65 8.08 9.20
C VAL A 115 15.17 8.07 9.11
N LEU A 116 15.66 8.29 7.89
CA LEU A 116 17.07 8.52 7.55
C LEU A 116 17.21 9.99 7.15
N ASP A 117 18.43 10.46 6.86
CA ASP A 117 18.74 11.86 6.51
C ASP A 117 17.70 12.54 5.59
N ASN A 118 17.40 11.92 4.44
CA ASN A 118 16.47 12.44 3.44
C ASN A 118 15.60 11.33 2.83
N ALA A 119 15.42 10.22 3.56
CA ALA A 119 14.70 9.05 3.10
C ALA A 119 13.90 8.42 4.23
N LEU A 120 12.85 7.70 3.86
CA LEU A 120 12.12 6.80 4.73
C LEU A 120 12.46 5.38 4.29
N ARG A 121 12.73 4.50 5.24
CA ARG A 121 12.67 3.05 4.99
C ARG A 121 11.42 2.51 5.67
N TRP A 122 10.60 1.78 4.93
CA TRP A 122 9.38 1.19 5.43
C TRP A 122 9.32 -0.29 5.08
N SER A 123 9.33 -1.13 6.12
CA SER A 123 9.21 -2.58 5.95
C SER A 123 7.95 -3.15 6.62
N LEU A 124 7.44 -4.23 6.02
CA LEU A 124 6.36 -5.06 6.51
C LEU A 124 6.79 -6.52 6.54
N GLY A 125 6.53 -7.20 7.66
CA GLY A 125 6.74 -8.63 7.81
C GLY A 125 5.47 -9.33 8.28
N TYR A 126 5.05 -10.36 7.55
CA TYR A 126 3.93 -11.22 7.92
C TYR A 126 4.43 -12.53 8.51
N SER A 127 3.83 -12.93 9.63
CA SER A 127 4.03 -14.23 10.26
C SER A 127 2.72 -14.98 10.30
N SER A 128 2.63 -16.10 9.57
CA SER A 128 1.39 -16.88 9.45
C SER A 128 0.98 -17.61 10.74
N GLY A 129 1.93 -17.89 11.64
CA GLY A 129 1.66 -18.71 12.81
C GLY A 129 1.22 -20.12 12.40
N GLN A 130 -0.05 -20.46 12.60
CA GLN A 130 -0.67 -21.72 12.15
C GLN A 130 -1.75 -21.49 11.07
N VAL A 131 -1.93 -20.25 10.61
CA VAL A 131 -2.90 -19.89 9.58
C VAL A 131 -2.41 -20.39 8.23
N THR A 132 -3.32 -21.01 7.48
CA THR A 132 -3.08 -21.58 6.15
C THR A 132 -3.65 -20.74 5.01
N LEU A 133 -4.34 -19.64 5.34
CA LEU A 133 -4.82 -18.69 4.34
C LEU A 133 -3.65 -17.97 3.65
N PRO A 134 -3.74 -17.73 2.33
CA PRO A 134 -2.70 -17.01 1.59
C PRO A 134 -2.65 -15.55 2.01
N ALA A 135 -1.45 -14.97 2.04
CA ALA A 135 -1.22 -13.57 2.37
C ALA A 135 -0.28 -12.92 1.34
N TRP A 136 -0.48 -11.63 1.11
CA TRP A 136 0.41 -10.76 0.34
C TRP A 136 0.32 -9.34 0.86
N LEU A 137 1.46 -8.66 0.89
CA LEU A 137 1.64 -7.34 1.49
C LEU A 137 1.72 -6.26 0.43
N GLY A 138 1.31 -5.05 0.82
CA GLY A 138 1.48 -3.83 0.03
C GLY A 138 1.69 -2.61 0.91
N ILE A 139 2.39 -1.62 0.37
CA ILE A 139 2.57 -0.30 0.98
C ILE A 139 1.81 0.72 0.12
N HIS A 140 1.00 1.56 0.76
CA HIS A 140 0.07 2.45 0.05
C HIS A 140 0.36 3.93 0.34
N PRO A 141 1.32 4.56 -0.34
CA PRO A 141 1.61 5.97 -0.15
C PRO A 141 0.64 6.86 -0.93
N TRP A 142 -0.15 7.65 -0.20
CA TRP A 142 -0.91 8.77 -0.78
C TRP A 142 -0.07 10.05 -0.80
N PHE A 143 0.40 10.43 -1.99
CA PHE A 143 1.07 11.70 -2.21
C PHE A 143 0.03 12.79 -2.50
N ALA A 144 0.13 13.94 -1.84
CA ALA A 144 -0.68 15.12 -2.14
C ALA A 144 -0.31 15.67 -3.52
N ARG A 145 -1.30 15.92 -4.39
CA ARG A 145 -1.03 16.51 -5.70
C ARG A 145 -0.44 17.91 -5.61
N GLU A 146 -0.87 18.68 -4.63
CA GLU A 146 -0.43 20.06 -4.44
C GLU A 146 0.36 20.21 -3.14
N LEU A 147 1.59 20.72 -3.23
CA LEU A 147 2.41 21.06 -2.06
C LEU A 147 2.23 22.51 -1.59
N GLY A 148 1.28 23.24 -2.19
CA GLY A 148 1.10 24.68 -2.00
C GLY A 148 2.14 25.57 -2.69
N ARG A 149 3.10 24.96 -3.40
CA ARG A 149 4.08 25.60 -4.28
C ARG A 149 4.49 24.61 -5.39
N GLY A 150 4.90 25.15 -6.54
CA GLY A 150 5.31 24.34 -7.69
C GLY A 150 4.16 23.88 -8.57
N SER A 151 4.46 22.92 -9.42
CA SER A 151 3.49 22.21 -10.26
C SER A 151 2.80 21.08 -9.49
N SER A 152 1.66 20.62 -10.01
CA SER A 152 0.95 19.44 -9.51
C SER A 152 1.81 18.18 -9.65
N ALA A 153 1.56 17.19 -8.79
CA ALA A 153 2.25 15.90 -8.83
C ALA A 153 2.04 15.17 -10.16
N GLU A 154 3.14 14.76 -10.78
CA GLU A 154 3.18 13.83 -11.89
C GLU A 154 3.86 12.53 -11.48
N ILE A 155 3.31 11.41 -11.96
CA ILE A 155 3.93 10.09 -11.78
C ILE A 155 4.84 9.83 -12.97
N ASP A 156 6.10 9.54 -12.70
CA ASP A 156 6.98 8.87 -13.65
C ASP A 156 7.17 7.42 -13.22
N PHE A 157 6.55 6.55 -14.00
CA PHE A 157 6.48 5.12 -13.78
C PHE A 157 6.50 4.40 -15.13
N HIS A 158 7.37 3.39 -15.22
CA HIS A 158 7.53 2.59 -16.41
C HIS A 158 7.52 1.10 -16.05
N ALA A 159 6.73 0.32 -16.79
CA ALA A 159 6.65 -1.12 -16.67
C ALA A 159 6.51 -1.76 -18.06
N LEU A 160 6.87 -3.03 -18.18
CA LEU A 160 6.68 -3.77 -19.43
C LEU A 160 5.31 -4.45 -19.52
N GLU A 161 4.69 -4.73 -18.36
CA GLU A 161 3.48 -5.54 -18.27
C GLU A 161 2.49 -4.94 -17.27
N MET A 162 1.20 -5.07 -17.60
CA MET A 162 0.06 -4.62 -16.81
C MET A 162 -1.00 -5.72 -16.81
N LEU A 163 -1.65 -5.94 -15.67
CA LEU A 163 -2.85 -6.77 -15.61
C LEU A 163 -4.04 -5.98 -16.15
N THR A 164 -4.80 -6.59 -17.05
CA THR A 164 -6.04 -6.02 -17.54
C THR A 164 -7.03 -5.92 -16.38
N ARG A 165 -7.55 -4.72 -16.14
CA ARG A 165 -8.57 -4.45 -15.13
C ARG A 165 -9.97 -4.65 -15.72
N GLY A 166 -10.77 -5.45 -15.03
CA GLY A 166 -12.18 -5.63 -15.32
C GLY A 166 -13.01 -4.41 -14.92
N SER A 167 -14.26 -4.36 -15.40
CA SER A 167 -15.20 -3.29 -15.03
C SER A 167 -15.59 -3.27 -13.55
N ASP A 168 -15.28 -4.36 -12.83
CA ASP A 168 -15.44 -4.53 -11.39
C ASP A 168 -14.21 -4.04 -10.60
N GLY A 169 -13.20 -3.48 -11.27
CA GLY A 169 -11.98 -3.00 -10.63
C GLY A 169 -11.02 -4.10 -10.18
N LEU A 170 -11.26 -5.35 -10.59
CA LEU A 170 -10.39 -6.51 -10.30
C LEU A 170 -9.57 -6.88 -11.54
N PRO A 171 -8.36 -7.44 -11.37
CA PRO A 171 -7.59 -7.97 -12.50
C PRO A 171 -8.29 -9.19 -13.11
N THR A 172 -8.27 -9.29 -14.43
CA THR A 172 -8.82 -10.44 -15.17
C THR A 172 -7.86 -11.63 -15.23
N GLY A 173 -6.59 -11.41 -14.87
CA GLY A 173 -5.49 -12.36 -15.05
C GLY A 173 -4.78 -12.24 -16.42
N GLU A 174 -5.32 -11.46 -17.35
CA GLU A 174 -4.69 -11.22 -18.65
C GLU A 174 -3.58 -10.15 -18.55
N ILE A 175 -2.37 -10.51 -18.97
CA ILE A 175 -1.22 -9.59 -19.01
C ILE A 175 -1.14 -8.93 -20.39
N VAL A 176 -1.06 -7.60 -20.41
CA VAL A 176 -0.96 -6.77 -21.61
C VAL A 176 0.19 -5.76 -21.49
N ALA A 177 0.55 -5.12 -22.60
CA ALA A 177 1.44 -3.96 -22.56
C ALA A 177 0.69 -2.78 -21.90
N PRO A 178 1.37 -1.97 -21.05
CA PRO A 178 0.77 -0.76 -20.49
C PRO A 178 0.22 0.19 -21.55
N HIS A 179 -0.96 0.74 -21.28
CA HIS A 179 -1.58 1.79 -22.09
C HIS A 179 -1.30 3.17 -21.46
N GLN A 180 -1.77 4.25 -22.10
CA GLN A 180 -1.71 5.57 -21.48
C GLN A 180 -2.79 5.69 -20.40
N GLY A 181 -2.44 6.33 -19.29
CA GLY A 181 -3.34 6.51 -18.15
C GLY A 181 -4.54 7.44 -18.43
N PRO A 182 -5.32 7.79 -17.38
CA PRO A 182 -5.04 7.54 -15.97
C PRO A 182 -5.10 6.05 -15.58
N PHE A 183 -4.50 5.72 -14.45
CA PHE A 183 -4.33 4.36 -13.95
C PHE A 183 -5.05 4.19 -12.61
N ASP A 184 -5.59 2.99 -12.45
CA ASP A 184 -5.96 2.32 -11.19
C ASP A 184 -5.60 0.84 -11.37
N ASP A 185 -4.37 0.58 -11.81
CA ASP A 185 -4.00 -0.67 -12.46
C ASP A 185 -2.74 -1.27 -11.84
N ALA A 186 -2.64 -2.60 -11.93
CA ALA A 186 -1.51 -3.38 -11.42
C ALA A 186 -0.50 -3.67 -12.53
N PHE A 187 0.78 -3.43 -12.26
CA PHE A 187 1.90 -3.54 -13.17
C PHE A 187 2.94 -4.52 -12.64
N THR A 188 3.69 -5.11 -13.56
CA THR A 188 4.87 -5.93 -13.24
C THR A 188 5.98 -5.67 -14.26
N LYS A 189 7.19 -6.18 -13.98
CA LYS A 189 8.41 -5.87 -14.76
C LYS A 189 8.65 -4.36 -14.85
N VAL A 190 8.61 -3.70 -13.69
CA VAL A 190 8.94 -2.28 -13.54
C VAL A 190 10.36 -2.02 -14.01
N GLN A 191 10.56 -0.88 -14.67
CA GLN A 191 11.84 -0.46 -15.23
C GLN A 191 12.26 0.87 -14.62
N GLY A 192 13.50 0.91 -14.12
CA GLY A 192 14.01 2.07 -13.40
C GLY A 192 13.39 2.21 -12.01
N THR A 193 13.52 3.40 -11.43
CA THR A 193 13.02 3.71 -10.09
C THR A 193 11.76 4.58 -10.22
N PRO A 194 10.58 4.11 -9.80
CA PRO A 194 9.37 4.91 -9.76
C PRO A 194 9.56 6.22 -9.00
N ARG A 195 8.91 7.29 -9.47
CA ARG A 195 8.96 8.59 -8.80
C ARG A 195 7.68 9.40 -8.94
N VAL A 196 7.42 10.22 -7.92
CA VAL A 196 6.46 11.32 -7.98
C VAL A 196 7.25 12.62 -8.08
N VAL A 197 6.84 13.50 -8.99
CA VAL A 197 7.54 14.76 -9.31
C VAL A 197 6.58 15.93 -9.19
N TRP A 198 6.95 16.92 -8.39
CA TRP A 198 6.40 18.27 -8.43
C TRP A 198 7.46 19.15 -9.09
N GLU A 199 7.25 19.49 -10.37
CA GLU A 199 8.24 20.19 -11.18
C GLU A 199 8.79 21.44 -10.46
N ASP A 200 10.11 21.63 -10.58
CA ASP A 200 10.89 22.70 -9.94
C ASP A 200 10.82 22.74 -8.39
N THR A 201 10.24 21.73 -7.74
CA THR A 201 9.97 21.75 -6.29
C THR A 201 10.52 20.54 -5.55
N LEU A 202 10.04 19.35 -5.87
CA LEU A 202 10.39 18.12 -5.15
C LEU A 202 10.26 16.91 -6.07
N SER A 203 11.09 15.89 -5.83
CA SER A 203 10.85 14.56 -6.37
C SER A 203 11.06 13.53 -5.27
N VAL A 204 10.15 12.56 -5.18
CA VAL A 204 10.26 11.41 -4.30
C VAL A 204 10.41 10.17 -5.16
N THR A 205 11.48 9.42 -4.95
CA THR A 205 11.73 8.11 -5.59
C THR A 205 11.35 7.00 -4.64
N ILE A 206 10.85 5.87 -5.16
CA ILE A 206 10.49 4.69 -4.37
C ILE A 206 11.33 3.51 -4.87
N GLU A 207 12.16 2.95 -3.99
CA GLU A 207 13.01 1.80 -4.29
C GLU A 207 12.47 0.57 -3.58
N SER A 208 12.03 -0.43 -4.32
CA SER A 208 11.55 -1.70 -3.75
C SER A 208 11.83 -2.83 -4.73
N ASP A 209 12.08 -4.03 -4.20
CA ASP A 209 12.18 -5.26 -4.98
C ASP A 209 10.82 -5.93 -5.23
N ALA A 210 9.73 -5.26 -4.82
CA ALA A 210 8.37 -5.70 -5.05
C ALA A 210 8.12 -6.10 -6.52
N PRO A 211 7.64 -7.33 -6.78
CA PRO A 211 7.39 -7.81 -8.14
C PRO A 211 6.14 -7.19 -8.78
N TRP A 212 5.26 -6.59 -7.98
CA TRP A 212 4.02 -5.96 -8.41
C TRP A 212 3.90 -4.54 -7.88
N TRP A 213 3.29 -3.68 -8.67
CA TRP A 213 3.07 -2.28 -8.31
C TRP A 213 1.68 -1.86 -8.76
N VAL A 214 0.91 -1.18 -7.91
CA VAL A 214 -0.30 -0.49 -8.35
C VAL A 214 0.00 1.00 -8.51
N VAL A 215 -0.46 1.58 -9.61
CA VAL A 215 -0.39 3.02 -9.83
C VAL A 215 -1.81 3.56 -9.88
N TYR A 216 -2.09 4.53 -9.01
CA TYR A 216 -3.39 5.18 -8.95
C TYR A 216 -3.22 6.70 -9.12
N ASN A 217 -3.82 7.25 -10.19
CA ASN A 217 -3.78 8.70 -10.45
C ASN A 217 -5.10 9.26 -11.01
N GLU A 218 -6.23 8.62 -10.71
CA GLU A 218 -7.56 9.11 -11.06
C GLU A 218 -8.09 10.20 -10.09
N ASP A 219 -7.67 10.19 -8.81
CA ASP A 219 -8.12 11.16 -7.80
C ASP A 219 -7.56 12.56 -8.07
N SER A 220 -8.36 13.60 -7.83
CA SER A 220 -7.99 14.99 -8.13
C SER A 220 -7.11 15.67 -7.09
N GLU A 221 -6.94 15.07 -5.91
CA GLU A 221 -6.19 15.63 -4.78
C GLU A 221 -4.94 14.81 -4.45
N GLY A 222 -4.90 13.52 -4.79
CA GLY A 222 -3.75 12.66 -4.52
C GLY A 222 -3.41 11.65 -5.62
N VAL A 223 -2.21 11.08 -5.51
CA VAL A 223 -1.70 10.01 -6.38
C VAL A 223 -0.99 8.94 -5.54
N CYS A 224 -0.95 7.71 -6.04
CA CYS A 224 -0.31 6.57 -5.38
C CYS A 224 0.58 5.78 -6.33
N ILE A 225 1.69 5.28 -5.79
CA ILE A 225 2.57 4.29 -6.39
C ILE A 225 2.84 3.25 -5.30
N GLU A 226 2.27 2.07 -5.44
CA GLU A 226 2.10 1.11 -4.37
C GLU A 226 2.89 -0.16 -4.65
N PRO A 227 4.07 -0.37 -4.03
CA PRO A 227 4.75 -1.65 -4.15
C PRO A 227 3.96 -2.74 -3.42
N GLN A 228 3.84 -3.91 -4.06
CA GLN A 228 3.09 -5.06 -3.57
C GLN A 228 3.83 -6.37 -3.86
N THR A 229 3.75 -7.31 -2.92
CA THR A 229 4.36 -8.65 -3.06
C THR A 229 3.59 -9.55 -4.02
N ALA A 230 2.30 -9.27 -4.25
CA ALA A 230 1.44 -9.91 -5.24
C ALA A 230 0.36 -8.91 -5.69
N PRO A 231 -0.28 -9.09 -6.87
CA PRO A 231 -1.30 -8.14 -7.35
C PRO A 231 -2.61 -8.28 -6.56
N PRO A 232 -3.58 -7.36 -6.76
CA PRO A 232 -4.95 -7.57 -6.30
C PRO A 232 -5.48 -8.96 -6.74
N ASP A 233 -6.32 -9.56 -5.90
CA ASP A 233 -6.95 -10.88 -6.12
C ASP A 233 -5.97 -12.05 -6.34
N ALA A 234 -4.70 -11.90 -5.93
CA ALA A 234 -3.62 -12.86 -6.18
C ALA A 234 -3.99 -14.32 -5.92
N ALA A 235 -4.60 -14.62 -4.77
CA ALA A 235 -5.00 -15.98 -4.41
C ALA A 235 -5.97 -16.61 -5.43
N ASN A 236 -6.94 -15.84 -5.93
CA ASN A 236 -7.91 -16.31 -6.93
C ASN A 236 -7.30 -16.41 -8.33
N LEU A 237 -6.21 -15.68 -8.59
CA LEU A 237 -5.39 -15.79 -9.80
C LEU A 237 -4.33 -16.91 -9.72
N GLY A 238 -4.19 -17.58 -8.58
CA GLY A 238 -3.15 -18.59 -8.36
C GLY A 238 -1.73 -18.00 -8.24
N ILE A 239 -1.63 -16.73 -7.82
CA ILE A 239 -0.37 -16.01 -7.60
C ILE A 239 -0.11 -15.94 -6.09
N SER A 240 1.12 -16.20 -5.68
CA SER A 240 1.59 -16.04 -4.29
C SER A 240 2.49 -14.82 -4.16
N GLY A 241 2.44 -14.14 -3.01
CA GLY A 241 3.37 -13.08 -2.66
C GLY A 241 4.33 -13.51 -1.56
N ASP A 242 5.45 -12.80 -1.47
CA ASP A 242 6.35 -12.92 -0.33
C ASP A 242 5.72 -12.37 0.95
N HIS A 243 6.17 -12.89 2.10
CA HIS A 243 5.71 -12.45 3.42
C HIS A 243 6.53 -11.29 4.00
N TYR A 244 7.32 -10.63 3.16
CA TYR A 244 8.11 -9.46 3.51
C TYR A 244 8.08 -8.47 2.35
N LEU A 245 8.01 -7.19 2.69
CA LEU A 245 8.04 -6.08 1.74
C LEU A 245 8.84 -4.94 2.36
N GLU A 246 9.73 -4.33 1.59
CA GLU A 246 10.45 -3.10 1.98
C GLU A 246 10.42 -2.10 0.83
N ALA A 247 10.27 -0.82 1.17
CA ALA A 247 10.34 0.32 0.25
C ALA A 247 10.99 1.55 0.90
#